data_AF-A0A256XBJ4-F1
#
_entry.id   AF-A0A256XBJ4-F1
#
_cell.length_a   1.000
_cell.length_b   1.000
_cell.length_c   1.000
_cell.angle_alpha   90.00
_cell.angle_beta   90.00
_cell.angle_gamma   90.00
#
_symmetry.space_group_name_H-M   'P 1'
#
loop_
_entity.id
_entity.type
_entity.pdbx_description
1 polymer ?
#
loop_
_entity_poly.entity_id
_entity_poly.type
_entity_poly.pdbx_seq_one_letter_code
_entity_poly.pdbx_strand_id
1 'polypeptide(L)'
;MPTLKALGLIQNGHLSTEAKEIGKLLRENRIGEVLDLLFTLIMKNRVLRQIVNMIVVNDRLNIEELVKSVMESYGMTRRDEINYTCRLINMVLSSRNFTCMKMCKDIEKYLRNLKNNLKIDNIHEECKPSIMKLIVNYLLSNNDKKHQMQNILEIPIDNLELEFNDEKLVLKYRGFDKIFAFINYELLVVDNDYYAPSVRVLINKLRSLCRFRTCLNMVLIIIKRENLCKLKLYIEYMCNGKFSSKIIDLP
;
A
#
# COMPACT_ATOMS: atom_id res chain seq x y z
N MET A 1 -12.89 -7.99 -21.89
CA MET A 1 -14.29 -8.16 -21.45
C MET A 1 -14.32 -8.77 -20.05
N PRO A 2 -15.05 -8.23 -19.06
CA PRO A 2 -15.11 -8.76 -17.69
C PRO A 2 -16.04 -9.99 -17.56
N THR A 3 -15.84 -11.02 -18.39
CA THR A 3 -16.56 -12.29 -18.22
C THR A 3 -16.00 -13.08 -17.05
N LEU A 4 -16.79 -14.02 -16.52
CA LEU A 4 -16.29 -14.98 -15.53
C LEU A 4 -15.03 -15.70 -16.03
N LYS A 5 -14.96 -16.06 -17.32
CA LYS A 5 -13.76 -16.65 -17.92
C LYS A 5 -12.58 -15.68 -17.95
N ALA A 6 -12.79 -14.42 -18.32
CA ALA A 6 -11.75 -13.40 -18.39
C ALA A 6 -11.27 -12.90 -17.02
N LEU A 7 -12.07 -13.10 -15.97
CA LEU A 7 -11.67 -12.93 -14.57
C LEU A 7 -11.04 -14.20 -13.97
N GLY A 8 -10.91 -15.28 -14.77
CA GLY A 8 -10.37 -16.56 -14.31
C GLY A 8 -11.30 -17.36 -13.40
N LEU A 9 -12.55 -16.92 -13.22
CA LEU A 9 -13.53 -17.53 -12.34
C LEU A 9 -14.06 -18.87 -12.88
N ILE A 10 -14.08 -19.04 -14.20
CA ILE A 10 -14.41 -20.29 -14.87
C ILE A 10 -13.24 -20.73 -15.74
N GLN A 11 -12.80 -21.98 -15.56
CA GLN A 11 -11.78 -22.62 -16.38
C GLN A 11 -12.30 -23.98 -16.83
N ASN A 12 -12.28 -24.22 -18.15
CA ASN A 12 -12.74 -25.48 -18.75
C ASN A 12 -14.14 -25.93 -18.31
N GLY A 13 -15.07 -24.98 -18.12
CA GLY A 13 -16.45 -25.26 -17.67
C GLY A 13 -16.61 -25.48 -16.17
N HIS A 14 -15.52 -25.46 -15.40
CA HIS A 14 -15.54 -25.61 -13.94
C HIS A 14 -15.29 -24.29 -13.22
N LEU A 15 -15.91 -24.13 -12.06
CA LEU A 15 -15.64 -23.02 -11.16
C LEU A 15 -14.24 -23.16 -10.55
N SER A 16 -13.45 -22.10 -10.67
CA SER A 16 -12.17 -21.95 -9.98
C SER A 16 -12.33 -21.97 -8.45
N THR A 17 -11.21 -22.12 -7.74
CA THR A 17 -11.11 -21.95 -6.30
C THR A 17 -11.62 -20.58 -5.84
N GLU A 18 -11.24 -19.52 -6.55
CA GLU A 18 -11.65 -18.15 -6.26
C GLU A 18 -13.15 -17.96 -6.46
N ALA A 19 -13.75 -18.57 -7.48
CA ALA A 19 -15.19 -18.52 -7.70
C ALA A 19 -15.98 -19.23 -6.59
N LYS A 20 -15.49 -20.38 -6.12
CA LYS A 20 -16.08 -21.10 -4.99
C LYS A 20 -15.98 -20.29 -3.70
N GLU A 21 -14.84 -19.62 -3.47
CA GLU A 21 -14.64 -18.78 -2.30
C GLU A 21 -15.54 -17.54 -2.33
N ILE A 22 -15.68 -16.86 -3.47
CA ILE A 22 -16.66 -15.77 -3.64
C ILE A 22 -18.06 -16.26 -3.28
N GLY A 23 -18.48 -17.42 -3.80
CA GLY A 23 -19.79 -18.00 -3.49
C GLY A 23 -19.97 -18.33 -2.01
N LYS A 24 -18.92 -18.81 -1.33
CA LYS A 24 -18.93 -19.04 0.12
C LYS A 24 -19.08 -17.73 0.90
N LEU A 25 -18.25 -16.73 0.62
CA LEU A 25 -18.28 -15.43 1.29
C LEU A 25 -19.62 -14.70 1.09
N LEU A 26 -20.22 -14.81 -0.10
CA LEU A 26 -21.56 -14.27 -0.37
C LEU A 26 -22.63 -14.94 0.52
N ARG A 27 -22.58 -16.28 0.69
CA ARG A 27 -23.51 -16.99 1.59
C ARG A 27 -23.32 -16.60 3.06
N GLU A 28 -22.10 -16.27 3.44
CA GLU A 28 -21.75 -15.80 4.79
C GLU A 28 -22.02 -14.30 4.99
N ASN A 29 -22.57 -13.59 3.99
CA ASN A 29 -22.77 -12.14 4.00
C ASN A 29 -21.49 -11.31 4.22
N ARG A 30 -20.32 -11.85 3.86
CA ARG A 30 -19.00 -11.20 4.01
C ARG A 30 -18.66 -10.37 2.77
N ILE A 31 -19.49 -9.37 2.49
CA ILE A 31 -19.41 -8.56 1.25
C ILE A 31 -18.06 -7.85 1.10
N GLY A 32 -17.48 -7.32 2.18
CA GLY A 32 -16.18 -6.65 2.10
C GLY A 32 -15.07 -7.54 1.53
N GLU A 33 -15.02 -8.80 1.95
CA GLU A 33 -14.02 -9.76 1.47
C GLU A 33 -14.27 -10.19 0.02
N VAL A 34 -15.55 -10.28 -0.38
CA VAL A 34 -15.91 -10.48 -1.78
C VAL A 34 -15.36 -9.35 -2.64
N LEU A 35 -15.52 -8.09 -2.21
CA LEU A 35 -15.03 -6.93 -2.95
C LEU A 35 -13.50 -6.91 -3.02
N ASP A 36 -12.79 -7.27 -1.95
CA ASP A 36 -11.33 -7.36 -1.93
C ASP A 36 -10.79 -8.45 -2.87
N LEU A 37 -11.46 -9.61 -2.90
CA LEU A 37 -11.12 -10.72 -3.81
C LEU A 37 -11.42 -10.35 -5.27
N LEU A 38 -12.58 -9.74 -5.55
CA LEU A 38 -12.92 -9.23 -6.88
C LEU A 38 -11.92 -8.17 -7.36
N PHE A 39 -11.51 -7.26 -6.48
CA PHE A 39 -10.47 -6.28 -6.78
C PHE A 39 -9.16 -6.96 -7.20
N THR A 40 -8.74 -7.99 -6.46
CA THR A 40 -7.53 -8.77 -6.79
C THR A 40 -7.61 -9.41 -8.18
N LEU A 41 -8.77 -9.97 -8.54
CA LEU A 41 -8.99 -10.54 -9.87
C LEU A 41 -9.02 -9.48 -10.97
N ILE A 42 -9.63 -8.32 -10.70
CA ILE A 42 -9.63 -7.16 -11.61
C ILE A 42 -8.20 -6.70 -11.90
N MET A 43 -7.34 -6.64 -10.89
CA MET A 43 -5.94 -6.22 -11.06
C MET A 43 -5.10 -7.23 -11.87
N LYS A 44 -5.54 -8.49 -11.99
CA LYS A 44 -4.94 -9.47 -12.91
C LYS A 44 -5.40 -9.26 -14.36
N ASN A 45 -6.56 -8.65 -14.59
CA ASN A 45 -7.09 -8.38 -15.92
C ASN A 45 -6.51 -7.07 -16.50
N ARG A 46 -5.87 -7.13 -17.68
CA ARG A 46 -5.19 -5.98 -18.30
C ARG A 46 -6.11 -4.76 -18.49
N VAL A 47 -7.33 -4.97 -19.01
CA VAL A 47 -8.26 -3.88 -19.34
C VAL A 47 -8.81 -3.26 -18.07
N LEU A 48 -9.27 -4.08 -17.12
CA LEU A 48 -9.86 -3.59 -15.88
C LEU A 48 -8.80 -2.91 -14.99
N ARG A 49 -7.59 -3.46 -14.94
CA ARG A 49 -6.45 -2.81 -14.27
C ARG A 49 -6.15 -1.43 -14.86
N GLN A 50 -6.22 -1.27 -16.18
CA GLN A 50 -6.02 0.04 -16.81
C GLN A 50 -7.08 1.05 -16.35
N ILE A 51 -8.36 0.65 -16.34
CA ILE A 51 -9.46 1.49 -15.85
C ILE A 51 -9.21 1.90 -14.39
N VAL A 52 -8.94 0.93 -13.50
CA VAL A 52 -8.68 1.19 -12.07
C VAL A 52 -7.49 2.13 -11.90
N ASN A 53 -6.37 1.89 -12.60
CA ASN A 53 -5.20 2.76 -12.52
C ASN A 53 -5.50 4.21 -12.94
N MET A 54 -6.33 4.42 -13.97
CA MET A 54 -6.74 5.76 -14.40
C MET A 54 -7.62 6.45 -13.36
N ILE A 55 -8.54 5.70 -12.72
CA ILE A 55 -9.38 6.22 -11.61
C ILE A 55 -8.50 6.63 -10.43
N VAL A 56 -7.54 5.79 -10.04
CA VAL A 56 -6.63 6.05 -8.90
C VAL A 56 -5.83 7.34 -9.10
N VAL A 57 -5.49 7.69 -10.34
CA VAL A 57 -4.67 8.88 -10.62
C VAL A 57 -5.51 10.15 -10.77
N ASN A 58 -6.80 10.04 -11.10
CA ASN A 58 -7.63 11.17 -11.48
C ASN A 58 -8.99 11.19 -10.74
N ASP A 59 -9.05 12.00 -9.68
CA ASP A 59 -10.22 12.12 -8.79
C ASP A 59 -11.46 12.76 -9.41
N ARG A 60 -11.38 13.28 -10.65
CA ARG A 60 -12.47 14.04 -11.30
C ARG A 60 -13.09 13.33 -12.51
N LEU A 61 -12.71 12.08 -12.78
CA LEU A 61 -13.22 11.38 -13.95
C LEU A 61 -14.64 10.86 -13.71
N ASN A 62 -15.52 11.10 -14.69
CA ASN A 62 -16.74 10.34 -14.83
C ASN A 62 -16.38 8.87 -15.13
N ILE A 63 -16.72 7.97 -14.21
CA ILE A 63 -16.39 6.54 -14.31
C ILE A 63 -16.98 5.93 -15.59
N GLU A 64 -18.20 6.34 -15.97
CA GLU A 64 -18.87 5.77 -17.13
C GLU A 64 -18.16 6.14 -18.44
N GLU A 65 -17.78 7.41 -18.59
CA GLU A 65 -17.01 7.89 -19.75
C GLU A 65 -15.62 7.26 -19.82
N LEU A 66 -14.96 7.12 -18.67
CA LEU A 66 -13.65 6.46 -18.59
C LEU A 66 -13.76 4.98 -18.97
N VAL A 67 -14.71 4.24 -18.40
CA VAL A 67 -14.91 2.83 -18.72
C VAL A 67 -15.22 2.68 -20.20
N LYS A 68 -16.13 3.50 -20.73
CA LYS A 68 -16.49 3.50 -22.15
C LYS A 68 -15.27 3.74 -23.05
N SER A 69 -14.51 4.81 -22.81
CA SER A 69 -13.34 5.15 -23.62
C SER A 69 -12.27 4.05 -23.63
N VAL A 70 -11.98 3.46 -22.46
CA VAL A 70 -11.02 2.35 -22.36
C VAL A 70 -11.58 1.10 -23.05
N MET A 71 -12.85 0.77 -22.88
CA MET A 71 -13.42 -0.41 -23.55
C MET A 71 -13.44 -0.27 -25.07
N GLU A 72 -13.80 0.90 -25.59
CA GLU A 72 -13.78 1.21 -27.02
C GLU A 72 -12.37 1.11 -27.60
N SER A 73 -11.32 1.54 -26.87
CA SER A 73 -9.93 1.40 -27.33
C SER A 73 -9.45 -0.06 -27.46
N TYR A 74 -10.18 -1.01 -26.89
CA TYR A 74 -9.95 -2.45 -27.03
C TYR A 74 -10.99 -3.13 -27.93
N GLY A 75 -11.78 -2.34 -28.68
CA GLY A 75 -12.79 -2.85 -29.62
C GLY A 75 -14.06 -3.40 -28.96
N MET A 76 -14.28 -3.13 -27.67
CA MET A 76 -15.49 -3.53 -26.95
C MET A 76 -16.50 -2.38 -26.96
N THR A 77 -17.53 -2.49 -27.80
CA THR A 77 -18.52 -1.43 -28.05
C THR A 77 -19.93 -1.78 -27.58
N ARG A 78 -20.14 -3.01 -27.12
CA ARG A 78 -21.46 -3.48 -26.69
C ARG A 78 -21.89 -2.76 -25.41
N ARG A 79 -23.11 -2.21 -25.42
CA ARG A 79 -23.61 -1.35 -24.34
C ARG A 79 -23.82 -2.08 -23.02
N ASP A 80 -24.31 -3.31 -23.07
CA ASP A 80 -24.44 -4.20 -21.92
C ASP A 80 -23.07 -4.48 -21.28
N GLU A 81 -22.02 -4.67 -22.10
CA GLU A 81 -20.64 -4.86 -21.65
C GLU A 81 -20.09 -3.68 -20.88
N ILE A 82 -20.31 -2.47 -21.40
CA ILE A 82 -19.94 -1.25 -20.71
C ILE A 82 -20.70 -1.14 -19.39
N ASN A 83 -22.02 -1.38 -19.40
CA ASN A 83 -22.87 -1.25 -18.22
C ASN A 83 -22.46 -2.18 -17.07
N TYR A 84 -22.25 -3.48 -17.32
CA TYR A 84 -21.84 -4.38 -16.24
C TYR A 84 -20.40 -4.14 -15.79
N THR A 85 -19.53 -3.66 -16.69
CA THR A 85 -18.17 -3.22 -16.31
C THR A 85 -18.23 -2.02 -15.37
N CYS A 86 -19.03 -1.01 -15.68
CA CYS A 86 -19.25 0.15 -14.81
C CYS A 86 -19.74 -0.28 -13.42
N ARG A 87 -20.73 -1.19 -13.36
CA ARG A 87 -21.23 -1.73 -12.09
C ARG A 87 -20.15 -2.46 -11.29
N LEU A 88 -19.40 -3.34 -11.94
CA LEU A 88 -18.30 -4.07 -11.31
C LEU A 88 -17.25 -3.11 -10.75
N ILE A 89 -16.83 -2.11 -11.53
CA ILE A 89 -15.87 -1.10 -11.11
C ILE A 89 -16.42 -0.34 -9.90
N ASN A 90 -17.62 0.21 -9.97
CA ASN A 90 -18.24 0.95 -8.86
C ASN A 90 -18.29 0.15 -7.55
N MET A 91 -18.56 -1.15 -7.63
CA MET A 91 -18.53 -2.02 -6.46
C MET A 91 -17.13 -2.11 -5.85
N VAL A 92 -16.10 -2.38 -6.67
CA VAL A 92 -14.74 -2.58 -6.15
C VAL A 92 -14.02 -1.30 -5.75
N LEU A 93 -14.48 -0.12 -6.19
CA LEU A 93 -13.96 1.17 -5.70
C LEU A 93 -14.24 1.36 -4.20
N SER A 94 -15.20 0.63 -3.63
CA SER A 94 -15.47 0.62 -2.19
C SER A 94 -14.67 -0.45 -1.43
N SER A 95 -13.82 -1.23 -2.12
CA SER A 95 -12.99 -2.26 -1.48
C SER A 95 -11.89 -1.64 -0.62
N ARG A 96 -11.44 -2.37 0.40
CA ARG A 96 -10.30 -1.96 1.23
C ARG A 96 -9.03 -1.92 0.38
N ASN A 97 -8.85 -2.90 -0.50
CA ASN A 97 -7.71 -2.96 -1.41
C ASN A 97 -7.60 -1.74 -2.34
N PHE A 98 -8.71 -1.29 -2.93
CA PHE A 98 -8.72 -0.06 -3.73
C PHE A 98 -8.37 1.16 -2.86
N THR A 99 -8.95 1.25 -1.66
CA THR A 99 -8.70 2.36 -0.72
C THR A 99 -7.22 2.44 -0.36
N CYS A 100 -6.58 1.32 -0.02
CA CYS A 100 -5.14 1.25 0.26
C CYS A 100 -4.30 1.62 -0.98
N MET A 101 -4.68 1.14 -2.17
CA MET A 101 -3.99 1.47 -3.42
C MET A 101 -4.05 2.98 -3.71
N LYS A 102 -5.24 3.58 -3.58
CA LYS A 102 -5.43 5.02 -3.77
C LYS A 102 -4.59 5.84 -2.80
N MET A 103 -4.60 5.47 -1.52
CA MET A 103 -3.82 6.15 -0.49
C MET A 103 -2.30 6.02 -0.73
N CYS A 104 -1.81 4.82 -1.08
CA CYS A 104 -0.42 4.63 -1.48
C CYS A 104 -0.05 5.52 -2.67
N LYS A 105 -0.95 5.68 -3.66
CA LYS A 105 -0.67 6.54 -4.81
C LYS A 105 -0.57 8.02 -4.41
N ASP A 106 -1.45 8.47 -3.52
CA ASP A 106 -1.40 9.84 -3.02
C ASP A 106 -0.14 10.13 -2.21
N ILE A 107 0.28 9.19 -1.36
CA ILE A 107 1.56 9.27 -0.64
C ILE A 107 2.73 9.25 -1.63
N GLU A 108 2.71 8.39 -2.66
CA GLU A 108 3.77 8.35 -3.68
C GLU A 108 3.89 9.69 -4.42
N LYS A 109 2.76 10.30 -4.80
CA LYS A 109 2.74 11.64 -5.42
C LYS A 109 3.32 12.71 -4.48
N TYR A 110 2.97 12.65 -3.20
CA TYR A 110 3.50 13.56 -2.17
C TYR A 110 5.03 13.42 -2.02
N LEU A 111 5.53 12.19 -1.85
CA LEU A 111 6.98 11.91 -1.72
C LEU A 111 7.80 12.32 -2.94
N ARG A 112 7.17 12.42 -4.12
CA ARG A 112 7.80 12.89 -5.36
C ARG A 112 7.63 14.39 -5.62
N ASN A 113 7.07 15.14 -4.67
CA ASN A 113 6.73 16.56 -4.83
C ASN A 113 5.78 16.83 -6.02
N LEU A 114 4.98 15.83 -6.41
CA LEU A 114 3.96 15.96 -7.46
C LEU A 114 2.60 16.39 -6.89
N LYS A 115 2.45 16.36 -5.57
CA LYS A 115 1.25 16.78 -4.84
C LYS A 115 1.68 17.45 -3.53
N ASN A 116 1.49 18.76 -3.44
CA ASN A 116 1.88 19.53 -2.24
C ASN A 116 0.93 19.31 -1.05
N ASN A 117 -0.28 18.80 -1.32
CA ASN A 117 -1.34 18.68 -0.34
C ASN A 117 -1.77 17.23 -0.22
N LEU A 118 -1.26 16.53 0.78
CA LEU A 118 -1.74 15.21 1.16
C LEU A 118 -2.94 15.37 2.11
N LYS A 119 -4.03 14.64 1.82
CA LYS A 119 -5.23 14.58 2.67
C LYS A 119 -5.44 13.12 3.07
N ILE A 120 -5.16 12.81 4.34
CA ILE A 120 -5.36 11.47 4.89
C ILE A 120 -6.19 11.66 6.16
N ASP A 121 -7.48 11.30 6.09
CA ASP A 121 -8.37 11.42 7.24
C ASP A 121 -8.25 10.20 8.16
N ASN A 122 -8.26 8.99 7.60
CA ASN A 122 -8.11 7.75 8.35
C ASN A 122 -7.26 6.76 7.57
N ILE A 123 -6.58 5.87 8.30
CA ILE A 123 -5.78 4.81 7.73
C ILE A 123 -6.32 3.50 8.25
N HIS A 124 -6.84 2.68 7.35
CA HIS A 124 -7.20 1.31 7.67
C HIS A 124 -5.94 0.52 8.04
N GLU A 125 -6.02 -0.32 9.07
CA GLU A 125 -4.92 -1.14 9.56
C GLU A 125 -4.31 -1.99 8.43
N GLU A 126 -5.15 -2.49 7.54
CA GLU A 126 -4.78 -3.30 6.38
C GLU A 126 -3.92 -2.53 5.35
N CYS A 127 -3.95 -1.20 5.36
CA CYS A 127 -3.13 -0.38 4.46
C CYS A 127 -1.72 -0.15 5.00
N LYS A 128 -1.50 -0.27 6.32
CA LYS A 128 -0.20 -0.02 6.96
C LYS A 128 0.97 -0.74 6.28
N PRO A 129 0.88 -2.05 5.96
CA PRO A 129 1.99 -2.77 5.34
C PRO A 129 2.39 -2.19 3.98
N SER A 130 1.39 -1.84 3.16
CA SER A 130 1.61 -1.30 1.81
C SER A 130 2.19 0.12 1.85
N ILE A 131 1.73 0.95 2.78
CA ILE A 131 2.27 2.29 3.00
C ILE A 131 3.72 2.19 3.48
N MET A 132 4.00 1.35 4.47
CA MET A 132 5.37 1.21 5.00
C MET A 132 6.30 0.63 3.95
N LYS A 133 5.84 -0.30 3.12
CA LYS A 133 6.60 -0.78 1.96
C LYS A 133 6.96 0.36 1.01
N LEU A 134 6.00 1.23 0.68
CA LEU A 134 6.22 2.40 -0.16
C LEU A 134 7.23 3.36 0.46
N ILE A 135 7.08 3.71 1.75
CA ILE A 135 7.99 4.60 2.47
C ILE A 135 9.42 4.04 2.43
N VAL A 136 9.61 2.78 2.82
CA VAL A 136 10.95 2.17 2.86
C VAL A 136 11.57 2.11 1.47
N ASN A 137 10.81 1.71 0.45
CA ASN A 137 11.31 1.74 -0.93
C ASN A 137 11.72 3.14 -1.37
N TYR A 138 10.97 4.17 -0.98
CA TYR A 138 11.34 5.56 -1.26
C TYR A 138 12.67 5.94 -0.59
N LEU A 139 12.87 5.58 0.68
CA LEU A 139 14.13 5.83 1.39
C LEU A 139 15.32 5.12 0.75
N LEU A 140 15.14 3.89 0.26
CA LEU A 140 16.19 3.12 -0.40
C LEU A 140 16.53 3.64 -1.81
N SER A 141 15.57 4.33 -2.47
CA SER A 141 15.70 4.73 -3.88
C SER A 141 16.04 6.21 -4.09
N ASN A 142 15.67 7.09 -3.15
CA ASN A 142 15.98 8.52 -3.25
C ASN A 142 17.38 8.81 -2.69
N ASN A 143 18.26 9.44 -3.47
CA ASN A 143 19.67 9.63 -3.09
C ASN A 143 19.85 10.30 -1.72
N ASP A 144 19.18 11.41 -1.46
CA ASP A 144 19.31 12.15 -0.19
C ASP A 144 18.83 11.31 1.00
N LYS A 145 17.68 10.65 0.85
CA LYS A 145 17.12 9.80 1.91
C LYS A 145 17.92 8.51 2.10
N LYS A 146 18.49 7.98 1.03
CA LYS A 146 19.39 6.83 1.05
C LYS A 146 20.65 7.14 1.85
N HIS A 147 21.26 8.31 1.64
CA HIS A 147 22.39 8.74 2.48
C HIS A 147 22.01 8.87 3.96
N GLN A 148 20.83 9.44 4.27
CA GLN A 148 20.35 9.51 5.66
C GLN A 148 20.16 8.12 6.27
N MET A 149 19.56 7.19 5.52
CA MET A 149 19.40 5.80 5.96
C MET A 149 20.74 5.10 6.15
N GLN A 150 21.73 5.34 5.27
CA GLN A 150 23.05 4.73 5.38
C GLN A 150 23.76 5.18 6.65
N ASN A 151 23.61 6.46 7.00
CA ASN A 151 24.11 7.01 8.26
C ASN A 151 23.41 6.43 9.49
N ILE A 152 22.14 5.99 9.37
CA ILE A 152 21.40 5.34 10.46
C ILE A 152 21.84 3.89 10.64
N LEU A 153 21.97 3.15 9.54
CA LEU A 153 22.24 1.72 9.57
C LEU A 153 23.73 1.39 9.71
N GLU A 154 24.60 2.37 9.45
CA GLU A 154 26.06 2.22 9.44
C GLU A 154 26.54 1.15 8.43
N ILE A 155 25.75 0.87 7.38
CA ILE A 155 26.09 -0.10 6.33
C ILE A 155 25.72 0.42 4.92
N PRO A 156 26.40 -0.06 3.85
CA PRO A 156 26.05 0.29 2.48
C PRO A 156 24.65 -0.21 2.09
N ILE A 157 23.78 0.72 1.70
CA ILE A 157 22.39 0.42 1.35
C ILE A 157 22.21 -0.19 -0.03
N ASP A 158 23.16 0.00 -0.94
CA ASP A 158 23.11 -0.59 -2.29
C ASP A 158 23.03 -2.12 -2.29
N ASN A 159 23.48 -2.73 -1.20
CA ASN A 159 23.44 -4.16 -0.99
C ASN A 159 22.13 -4.62 -0.36
N LEU A 160 21.16 -3.74 -0.11
CA LEU A 160 19.90 -4.08 0.55
C LEU A 160 18.73 -4.02 -0.41
N GLU A 161 17.76 -4.91 -0.18
CA GLU A 161 16.45 -4.85 -0.81
C GLU A 161 15.35 -5.19 0.19
N LEU A 162 14.16 -4.65 -0.09
CA LEU A 162 12.98 -4.84 0.74
C LEU A 162 12.15 -6.00 0.22
N GLU A 163 11.83 -6.93 1.11
CA GLU A 163 10.93 -8.04 0.84
C GLU A 163 9.74 -8.04 1.82
N PHE A 164 8.61 -8.56 1.36
CA PHE A 164 7.44 -8.82 2.19
C PHE A 164 7.31 -10.33 2.36
N ASN A 165 7.55 -10.84 3.56
CA ASN A 165 7.52 -12.27 3.88
C ASN A 165 6.48 -12.49 4.97
N ASP A 166 5.41 -13.23 4.67
CA ASP A 166 4.38 -13.68 5.62
C ASP A 166 4.03 -12.63 6.68
N GLU A 167 3.51 -11.49 6.19
CA GLU A 167 3.07 -10.31 6.97
C GLU A 167 4.18 -9.38 7.52
N LYS A 168 5.46 -9.73 7.32
CA LYS A 168 6.59 -8.93 7.82
C LYS A 168 7.36 -8.27 6.70
N LEU A 169 7.71 -7.00 6.93
CA LEU A 169 8.66 -6.27 6.09
C LEU A 169 10.07 -6.61 6.56
N VAL A 170 10.92 -7.05 5.64
CA VAL A 170 12.31 -7.40 5.94
C VAL A 170 13.27 -6.72 4.96
N LEU A 171 14.40 -6.24 5.47
CA LEU A 171 15.54 -5.87 4.66
C LEU A 171 16.45 -7.08 4.53
N LYS A 172 16.76 -7.48 3.31
CA LYS A 172 17.71 -8.55 3.01
C LYS A 172 18.86 -8.04 2.18
N TYR A 173 19.95 -8.80 2.18
CA TYR A 173 21.05 -8.53 1.26
C TYR A 173 20.64 -8.91 -0.16
N ARG A 174 20.80 -8.01 -1.12
CA ARG A 174 20.45 -8.22 -2.52
C ARG A 174 21.21 -9.43 -3.06
N GLY A 175 20.47 -10.37 -3.66
CA GLY A 175 21.05 -11.60 -4.21
C GLY A 175 21.44 -12.66 -3.17
N PHE A 176 21.11 -12.46 -1.89
CA PHE A 176 21.32 -13.44 -0.83
C PHE A 176 20.03 -13.64 -0.02
N ASP A 177 19.79 -14.88 0.44
CA ASP A 177 18.68 -15.19 1.36
C ASP A 177 18.97 -14.77 2.81
N LYS A 178 19.96 -13.90 3.03
CA LYS A 178 20.35 -13.41 4.34
C LYS A 178 19.57 -12.15 4.71
N ILE A 179 18.72 -12.26 5.72
CA ILE A 179 18.01 -11.13 6.31
C ILE A 179 19.01 -10.24 7.04
N PHE A 180 19.04 -8.95 6.66
CA PHE A 180 19.77 -7.91 7.37
C PHE A 180 18.99 -7.42 8.58
N ALA A 181 17.70 -7.07 8.43
CA ALA A 181 16.90 -6.57 9.54
C ALA A 181 15.41 -6.86 9.37
N PHE A 182 14.72 -7.09 10.49
CA PHE A 182 13.26 -7.09 10.54
C PHE A 182 12.76 -5.66 10.76
N ILE A 183 11.75 -5.25 9.99
CA ILE A 183 11.10 -3.94 10.16
C ILE A 183 9.80 -4.16 10.93
N ASN A 184 9.77 -3.69 12.17
CA ASN A 184 8.55 -3.49 12.92
C ASN A 184 8.05 -2.07 12.64
N TYR A 185 6.75 -1.90 12.43
CA TYR A 185 6.21 -0.60 12.04
C TYR A 185 4.87 -0.28 12.68
N GLU A 186 4.64 1.01 12.90
CA GLU A 186 3.34 1.57 13.25
C GLU A 186 3.09 2.87 12.48
N LEU A 187 1.82 3.24 12.39
CA LEU A 187 1.41 4.53 11.83
C LEU A 187 0.71 5.33 12.91
N LEU A 188 1.05 6.61 12.99
CA LEU A 188 0.48 7.54 13.95
C LEU A 188 -0.06 8.75 13.20
N VAL A 189 -1.36 9.01 13.34
CA VAL A 189 -2.02 10.21 12.82
C VAL A 189 -2.26 11.16 13.98
N VAL A 190 -1.84 12.42 13.83
CA VAL A 190 -1.94 13.46 14.86
C VAL A 190 -2.38 14.79 14.24
N ASP A 191 -3.04 15.64 15.01
CA ASP A 191 -3.53 16.95 14.55
C ASP A 191 -2.58 18.11 14.90
N ASN A 192 -1.44 17.82 15.55
CA ASN A 192 -0.45 18.82 15.94
C ASN A 192 0.97 18.23 16.02
N ASP A 193 1.96 19.09 16.24
CA ASP A 193 3.37 18.69 16.34
C ASP A 193 3.73 18.05 17.71
N TYR A 194 2.81 17.98 18.67
CA TYR A 194 3.02 17.38 19.99
C TYR A 194 2.80 15.86 19.97
N TYR A 195 3.49 15.16 19.07
CA TYR A 195 3.36 13.72 18.87
C TYR A 195 4.35 12.88 19.70
N ALA A 196 5.36 13.51 20.30
CA ALA A 196 6.47 12.81 20.94
C ALA A 196 6.04 11.78 22.02
N PRO A 197 5.07 12.06 22.91
CA PRO A 197 4.60 11.08 23.89
C PRO A 197 3.99 9.84 23.22
N SER A 198 3.14 10.02 22.21
CA SER A 198 2.47 8.94 21.48
C SER A 198 3.47 8.08 20.71
N VAL A 199 4.45 8.70 20.05
CA VAL A 199 5.54 7.98 19.38
C VAL A 199 6.33 7.14 20.38
N ARG A 200 6.61 7.66 21.58
CA ARG A 200 7.34 6.92 22.61
C ARG A 200 6.59 5.67 23.08
N VAL A 201 5.27 5.75 23.23
CA VAL A 201 4.42 4.59 23.57
C VAL A 201 4.51 3.53 22.47
N LEU A 202 4.37 3.93 21.20
CA LEU A 202 4.45 3.01 20.06
C LEU A 202 5.84 2.39 19.94
N ILE A 203 6.91 3.18 20.10
CA ILE A 203 8.28 2.66 20.05
C ILE A 203 8.55 1.66 21.16
N ASN A 204 8.10 1.91 22.39
CA ASN A 204 8.24 0.94 23.47
C ASN A 204 7.52 -0.38 23.15
N LYS A 205 6.34 -0.32 22.53
CA LYS A 205 5.64 -1.50 22.02
C LYS A 205 6.48 -2.20 20.95
N LEU A 206 7.01 -1.49 19.97
CA LEU A 206 7.82 -2.08 18.89
C LEU A 206 9.14 -2.69 19.40
N ARG A 207 9.80 -2.06 20.37
CA ARG A 207 11.02 -2.59 21.03
C ARG A 207 10.80 -3.97 21.64
N SER A 208 9.63 -4.21 22.23
CA SER A 208 9.28 -5.52 22.80
C SER A 208 9.22 -6.65 21.76
N LEU A 209 9.08 -6.29 20.48
CA LEU A 209 9.04 -7.25 19.36
C LEU A 209 10.43 -7.55 18.79
N CYS A 210 11.45 -6.76 19.13
CA CYS A 210 12.83 -7.02 18.72
C CYS A 210 13.38 -8.24 19.45
N ARG A 211 13.64 -9.32 18.70
CA ARG A 211 14.45 -10.46 19.17
C ARG A 211 15.94 -10.14 18.99
N PHE A 212 16.84 -10.97 19.53
CA PHE A 212 18.32 -10.79 19.59
C PHE A 212 19.09 -10.61 18.24
N ARG A 213 18.42 -10.21 17.16
CA ARG A 213 18.99 -9.82 15.86
C ARG A 213 18.70 -8.34 15.57
N THR A 214 19.44 -7.76 14.63
CA THR A 214 19.21 -6.43 14.07
C THR A 214 17.73 -6.18 13.75
N CYS A 215 17.17 -5.12 14.33
CA CYS A 215 15.78 -4.72 14.13
C CYS A 215 15.67 -3.23 13.83
N LEU A 216 14.65 -2.89 13.04
CA LEU A 216 14.26 -1.52 12.71
C LEU A 216 12.83 -1.31 13.22
N ASN A 217 12.67 -0.39 14.16
CA ASN A 217 11.37 0.07 14.62
C ASN A 217 11.07 1.39 13.90
N MET A 218 10.01 1.41 13.09
CA MET A 218 9.64 2.58 12.30
C MET A 218 8.25 3.06 12.69
N VAL A 219 8.11 4.35 12.99
CA VAL A 219 6.79 4.98 13.19
C VAL A 219 6.63 6.07 12.14
N LEU A 220 5.74 5.84 11.19
CA LEU A 220 5.33 6.88 10.24
C LEU A 220 4.32 7.79 10.93
N ILE A 221 4.68 9.06 11.05
CA ILE A 221 3.90 10.10 11.70
C ILE A 221 3.27 10.96 10.59
N ILE A 222 1.95 11.04 10.62
CA ILE A 222 1.13 11.82 9.69
C ILE A 222 0.54 12.97 10.50
N ILE A 223 1.11 14.15 10.32
CA ILE A 223 0.72 15.36 11.03
C ILE A 223 -0.30 16.10 10.18
N LYS A 224 -1.58 15.98 10.56
CA LYS A 224 -2.67 16.75 9.98
C LYS A 224 -2.59 18.19 10.45
N ARG A 225 -2.72 19.11 9.51
CA ARG A 225 -3.03 20.52 9.71
C ARG A 225 -4.25 20.82 8.84
N GLU A 226 -5.03 21.83 9.20
CA GLU A 226 -6.37 22.15 8.65
C GLU A 226 -6.59 21.84 7.15
N ASN A 227 -5.59 22.00 6.28
CA ASN A 227 -5.67 21.65 4.86
C ASN A 227 -4.52 20.79 4.30
N LEU A 228 -3.59 20.32 5.13
CA LEU A 228 -2.32 19.71 4.71
C LEU A 228 -1.86 18.62 5.69
N CYS A 229 -1.43 17.47 5.19
CA CYS A 229 -0.67 16.50 5.98
C CYS A 229 0.83 16.67 5.73
N LYS A 230 1.63 16.66 6.80
CA LYS A 230 3.09 16.49 6.74
C LYS A 230 3.46 15.08 7.16
N LEU A 231 4.43 14.49 6.48
CA LEU A 231 4.92 13.16 6.79
C LEU A 231 6.29 13.23 7.48
N LYS A 232 6.42 12.55 8.62
CA LYS A 232 7.70 12.33 9.28
C LYS A 232 7.88 10.86 9.58
N LEU A 233 9.10 10.37 9.52
CA LEU A 233 9.41 9.00 9.87
C LEU A 233 10.37 8.98 11.05
N TYR A 234 9.88 8.47 12.18
CA TYR A 234 10.75 8.12 13.29
C TYR A 234 11.31 6.73 13.05
N ILE A 235 12.64 6.60 13.05
CA ILE A 235 13.33 5.32 12.88
C ILE A 235 14.18 5.08 14.11
N GLU A 236 14.08 3.89 14.65
CA GLU A 236 14.97 3.38 15.67
C GLU A 236 15.60 2.07 15.20
N TYR A 237 16.92 2.03 15.24
CA TYR A 237 17.72 0.89 14.81
C TYR A 237 18.43 0.28 16.02
N MET A 238 18.37 -1.05 16.14
CA MET A 238 19.09 -1.81 17.15
C MET A 238 20.34 -2.45 16.54
N CYS A 239 21.51 -2.07 17.04
CA CYS A 239 22.79 -2.70 16.71
C CYS A 239 23.52 -3.07 18.01
N ASN A 240 23.95 -4.33 18.14
CA ASN A 240 24.70 -4.82 19.30
C ASN A 240 24.04 -4.47 20.66
N GLY A 241 22.71 -4.54 20.74
CA GLY A 241 21.94 -4.25 21.96
C GLY A 241 21.78 -2.77 22.31
N LYS A 242 22.30 -1.84 21.48
CA LYS A 242 22.08 -0.40 21.61
C LYS A 242 21.08 0.08 20.58
N PHE A 243 20.15 0.92 21.03
CA PHE A 243 19.18 1.59 20.16
C PHE A 243 19.67 2.98 19.79
N SER A 244 19.64 3.28 18.50
CA SER A 244 19.89 4.61 17.94
C SER A 244 18.62 5.09 17.25
N SER A 245 18.19 6.32 17.54
CA SER A 245 16.97 6.91 16.97
C SER A 245 17.27 8.12 16.10
N LYS A 246 16.56 8.24 14.98
CA LYS A 246 16.59 9.41 14.10
C LYS A 246 15.17 9.71 13.59
N ILE A 247 14.96 10.97 13.24
CA ILE A 247 13.74 11.42 12.56
C ILE A 247 14.15 11.86 11.16
N ILE A 248 13.42 11.37 10.17
CA ILE A 248 13.53 11.77 8.77
C ILE A 248 12.27 12.57 8.44
N ASP A 249 12.43 13.85 8.11
CA ASP A 249 11.37 14.63 7.48
C ASP A 249 11.22 14.13 6.04
N LEU A 250 10.01 13.69 5.67
CA LEU A 250 9.67 13.41 4.28
C LEU A 250 9.30 14.75 3.60
N PRO A 251 9.40 14.85 2.26
CA PRO A 251 9.25 16.11 1.53
C PRO A 251 8.00 16.91 1.90
#